data_AF-A0A2G6DTV3-F1
#
_entry.id   AF-A0A2G6DTV3-F1
#
_cell.length_a   1.000
_cell.length_b   1.000
_cell.length_c   1.000
_cell.angle_alpha   90.00
_cell.angle_beta   90.00
_cell.angle_gamma   90.00
#
_symmetry.space_group_name_H-M   'P 1'
#
loop_
_entity.id
_entity.type
_entity.pdbx_description
1 polymer ?
#
loop_
_entity_poly.entity_id
_entity_poly.type
_entity_poly.pdbx_seq_one_letter_code
_entity_poly.pdbx_strand_id
1 'polypeptide(L)'
;MAIAADRAREDAYPEHWEADVVLRDGGTAHLRPIHPEDSDQLQEFHLAQSPESVYMRFFAPVPRLSVRDLHRFTHVDHRDRVAFVITVAGRIIGIGRYDRLNETEAEVAFNISDDHQGRGVGSVLLEHLAAAARENGINRFVAEVLPQNRKMVSVFKETGYEIRRSFKDGVIALEFDIDPTEKSLAVAVAREHRSEANSLRELLHAGSVVVIGAGQDETSAGSRILHNVLAGGFTGQVYAIHPELDQVQGVPAYPSLADLPQPVRLALVAVDPETIEGDVAQCAAAGVRGIIIFTSGHAELDEEGQRLQSELVTEARRAGLRLIGPNAMGLASLASSSPLNATLSPQLPPPGGLGLFTQSAGLGVAALSSATRRGIGVSSFLNAGNRADVSSNDMMQYWLEDEATTAAALNLESVGNPRKFSPPSRPSYSAPAPWSETTAARRTCTRPPTPSTPCCNKPASFTSRTVTRCSTCPSWSPASRCPPVPGSASSTTPRPSATSSPTRLTAQACRSSGSR
;
A
#
# COMPACT_ATOMS: atom_id res chain seq x y z
N MET A 1 22.30 -33.71 24.85
CA MET A 1 21.14 -32.82 25.04
C MET A 1 21.44 -31.40 24.61
N ALA A 2 22.33 -30.63 25.27
CA ALA A 2 22.60 -29.21 24.93
C ALA A 2 22.74 -28.92 23.42
N ILE A 3 23.63 -29.59 22.69
CA ILE A 3 23.83 -29.41 21.23
C ILE A 3 22.56 -29.65 20.40
N ALA A 4 21.66 -30.54 20.85
CA ALA A 4 20.38 -30.77 20.17
C ALA A 4 19.32 -29.71 20.53
N ALA A 5 19.43 -29.08 21.71
CA ALA A 5 18.57 -27.97 22.12
C ALA A 5 19.02 -26.63 21.53
N ASP A 6 20.31 -26.44 21.25
CA ASP A 6 20.80 -25.33 20.42
C ASP A 6 20.34 -25.50 18.97
N ARG A 7 20.55 -26.68 18.35
CA ARG A 7 20.03 -26.93 16.99
C ARG A 7 18.53 -26.73 16.88
N ALA A 8 17.74 -27.24 17.83
CA ALA A 8 16.29 -26.98 17.88
C ALA A 8 15.89 -25.50 18.14
N ARG A 9 16.86 -24.60 18.35
CA ARG A 9 16.68 -23.13 18.35
C ARG A 9 17.31 -22.43 17.15
N GLU A 10 18.30 -23.05 16.49
CA GLU A 10 18.86 -22.60 15.21
C GLU A 10 17.94 -22.97 14.03
N ASP A 11 17.35 -24.17 14.05
CA ASP A 11 16.35 -24.68 13.09
C ASP A 11 14.93 -24.08 13.33
N ALA A 12 14.79 -23.06 14.17
CA ALA A 12 13.49 -22.49 14.56
C ALA A 12 12.93 -21.54 13.49
N TYR A 13 11.62 -21.60 13.26
CA TYR A 13 10.93 -20.81 12.23
C TYR A 13 11.09 -19.30 12.46
N PRO A 14 11.70 -18.54 11.52
CA PRO A 14 12.02 -17.13 11.71
C PRO A 14 10.81 -16.23 11.36
N GLU A 15 9.87 -16.11 12.30
CA GLU A 15 8.68 -15.25 12.20
C GLU A 15 9.03 -13.79 11.83
N HIS A 16 10.21 -13.29 12.22
CA HIS A 16 10.65 -11.93 11.93
C HIS A 16 11.00 -11.66 10.46
N TRP A 17 11.00 -12.69 9.60
CA TRP A 17 11.09 -12.56 8.15
C TRP A 17 9.72 -12.57 7.43
N GLU A 18 8.60 -12.73 8.15
CA GLU A 18 7.27 -12.56 7.54
C GLU A 18 6.99 -11.09 7.22
N ALA A 19 6.39 -10.84 6.05
CA ALA A 19 6.06 -9.49 5.59
C ALA A 19 4.88 -9.46 4.63
N ASP A 20 3.93 -8.56 4.88
CA ASP A 20 2.93 -8.19 3.87
C ASP A 20 3.56 -7.21 2.86
N VAL A 21 3.39 -7.49 1.57
CA VAL A 21 4.07 -6.76 0.49
C VAL A 21 3.07 -6.25 -0.55
N VAL A 22 3.28 -5.03 -1.03
CA VAL A 22 2.47 -4.44 -2.12
C VAL A 22 3.13 -4.74 -3.47
N LEU A 23 2.44 -5.50 -4.30
CA LEU A 23 2.91 -5.89 -5.63
C LEU A 23 2.85 -4.72 -6.62
N ARG A 24 3.50 -4.87 -7.79
CA ARG A 24 3.60 -3.82 -8.81
C ARG A 24 2.24 -3.40 -9.37
N ASP A 25 1.26 -4.30 -9.34
CA ASP A 25 -0.15 -4.07 -9.72
C ASP A 25 -1.05 -3.62 -8.55
N GLY A 26 -0.46 -3.14 -7.45
CA GLY A 26 -1.18 -2.53 -6.33
C GLY A 26 -1.87 -3.51 -5.36
N GLY A 27 -2.15 -4.75 -5.78
CA GLY A 27 -2.61 -5.82 -4.89
C GLY A 27 -1.56 -6.20 -3.85
N THR A 28 -2.02 -6.75 -2.72
CA THR A 28 -1.13 -7.26 -1.66
C THR A 28 -0.77 -8.72 -1.88
N ALA A 29 0.26 -9.18 -1.18
CA ALA A 29 0.60 -10.58 -1.01
C ALA A 29 1.32 -10.75 0.34
N HIS A 30 1.38 -11.98 0.85
CA HIS A 30 2.03 -12.30 2.12
C HIS A 30 3.30 -13.12 1.86
N LEU A 31 4.46 -12.62 2.28
CA LEU A 31 5.75 -13.31 2.21
C LEU A 31 6.04 -13.96 3.56
N ARG A 32 6.44 -15.24 3.55
CA ARG A 32 6.89 -15.95 4.75
C ARG A 32 7.94 -17.03 4.42
N PRO A 33 8.73 -17.51 5.40
CA PRO A 33 9.54 -18.71 5.23
C PRO A 33 8.67 -19.91 4.80
N ILE A 34 9.26 -20.86 4.08
CA ILE A 34 8.58 -22.12 3.75
C ILE A 34 8.46 -23.00 5.00
N HIS A 35 7.36 -23.73 5.12
CA HIS A 35 7.10 -24.70 6.18
C HIS A 35 7.17 -26.13 5.61
N PRO A 36 7.60 -27.15 6.38
CA PRO A 36 7.55 -28.57 5.96
C PRO A 36 6.20 -29.02 5.37
N GLU A 37 5.10 -28.47 5.89
CA GLU A 37 3.72 -28.77 5.47
C GLU A 37 3.34 -28.14 4.12
N ASP A 38 4.11 -27.19 3.59
CA ASP A 38 3.89 -26.61 2.25
C ASP A 38 4.13 -27.62 1.12
N SER A 39 4.49 -28.87 1.42
CA SER A 39 4.90 -29.87 0.44
C SER A 39 3.82 -30.16 -0.62
N ASP A 40 2.54 -30.16 -0.25
CA ASP A 40 1.44 -30.33 -1.21
C ASP A 40 1.15 -29.03 -1.99
N GLN A 41 1.12 -27.87 -1.33
CA GLN A 41 0.94 -26.57 -2.02
C GLN A 41 2.07 -26.27 -3.01
N LEU A 42 3.31 -26.64 -2.67
CA LEU A 42 4.47 -26.53 -3.55
C LEU A 42 4.34 -27.48 -4.75
N GLN A 43 3.74 -28.65 -4.54
CA GLN A 43 3.49 -29.59 -5.63
C GLN A 43 2.35 -29.10 -6.55
N GLU A 44 1.28 -28.54 -6.01
CA GLU A 44 0.22 -27.89 -6.79
C GLU A 44 0.75 -26.71 -7.60
N PHE A 45 1.48 -25.79 -6.95
CA PHE A 45 2.16 -24.66 -7.59
C PHE A 45 3.04 -25.12 -8.75
N HIS A 46 3.85 -26.18 -8.55
CA HIS A 46 4.71 -26.74 -9.61
C HIS A 46 3.91 -27.33 -10.78
N LEU A 47 2.81 -28.04 -10.51
CA LEU A 47 1.96 -28.65 -11.54
C LEU A 47 1.18 -27.63 -12.36
N ALA A 48 0.93 -26.44 -11.81
CA ALA A 48 0.28 -25.32 -12.51
C ALA A 48 1.21 -24.58 -13.50
N GLN A 49 2.53 -24.81 -13.45
CA GLN A 49 3.49 -24.10 -14.31
C GLN A 49 3.55 -24.65 -15.73
N SER A 50 3.78 -23.77 -16.70
CA SER A 50 4.05 -24.18 -18.08
C SER A 50 5.33 -25.03 -18.19
N PRO A 51 5.40 -25.95 -19.18
CA PRO A 51 6.63 -26.71 -19.46
C PRO A 51 7.84 -25.81 -19.77
N GLU A 52 7.63 -24.61 -20.30
CA GLU A 52 8.70 -23.62 -20.50
C GLU A 52 9.23 -23.13 -19.16
N SER A 53 8.38 -22.65 -18.24
CA SER A 53 8.83 -22.15 -16.93
C SER A 53 9.47 -23.25 -16.07
N VAL A 54 8.96 -24.49 -16.13
CA VAL A 54 9.62 -25.67 -15.53
C VAL A 54 11.02 -25.87 -16.13
N TYR A 55 11.15 -25.91 -17.45
CA TYR A 55 12.45 -26.10 -18.12
C TYR A 55 13.42 -24.95 -17.82
N MET A 56 12.95 -23.69 -17.81
CA MET A 56 13.75 -22.51 -17.46
C MET A 56 14.19 -22.49 -15.99
N ARG A 57 13.52 -23.24 -15.10
CA ARG A 57 13.85 -23.37 -13.67
C ARG A 57 14.77 -24.54 -13.36
N PHE A 58 14.60 -25.68 -14.02
CA PHE A 58 15.29 -26.95 -13.69
C PHE A 58 16.28 -27.42 -14.76
N PHE A 59 16.36 -26.71 -15.90
CA PHE A 59 17.16 -27.03 -17.10
C PHE A 59 16.86 -28.42 -17.69
N ALA A 60 15.73 -29.01 -17.29
CA ALA A 60 15.27 -30.35 -17.63
C ALA A 60 13.73 -30.40 -17.57
N PRO A 61 13.07 -31.31 -18.32
CA PRO A 61 11.65 -31.55 -18.19
C PRO A 61 11.33 -32.27 -16.87
N VAL A 62 10.91 -31.52 -15.85
CA VAL A 62 10.50 -32.02 -14.53
C VAL A 62 8.98 -31.90 -14.39
N PRO A 63 8.16 -32.80 -14.97
CA PRO A 63 6.70 -32.66 -14.99
C PRO A 63 6.05 -32.81 -13.60
N ARG A 64 6.76 -33.40 -12.64
CA ARG A 64 6.38 -33.48 -11.22
C ARG A 64 7.65 -33.51 -10.37
N LEU A 65 7.58 -33.00 -9.14
CA LEU A 65 8.68 -33.09 -8.19
C LEU A 65 8.67 -34.49 -7.55
N SER A 66 9.84 -35.05 -7.23
CA SER A 66 9.88 -36.28 -6.45
C SER A 66 9.59 -35.98 -4.98
N VAL A 67 9.14 -36.99 -4.21
CA VAL A 67 8.96 -36.87 -2.75
C VAL A 67 10.25 -36.41 -2.06
N ARG A 68 11.42 -36.81 -2.59
CA ARG A 68 12.74 -36.36 -2.12
C ARG A 68 12.99 -34.88 -2.41
N ASP A 69 12.57 -34.37 -3.56
CA ASP A 69 12.74 -32.96 -3.93
C ASP A 69 11.78 -32.07 -3.14
N LEU A 70 10.51 -32.48 -2.97
CA LEU A 70 9.54 -31.80 -2.11
C LEU A 70 10.08 -31.66 -0.69
N HIS A 71 10.47 -32.78 -0.05
CA HIS A 71 11.07 -32.77 1.28
C HIS A 71 12.35 -31.90 1.32
N ARG A 72 13.23 -31.96 0.31
CA ARG A 72 14.43 -31.11 0.25
C ARG A 72 14.09 -29.61 0.14
N PHE A 73 12.99 -29.26 -0.52
CA PHE A 73 12.64 -27.87 -0.80
C PHE A 73 11.80 -27.24 0.34
N THR A 74 11.03 -28.03 1.09
CA THR A 74 10.25 -27.55 2.25
C THR A 74 10.96 -27.69 3.59
N HIS A 75 11.89 -28.63 3.73
CA HIS A 75 12.68 -28.77 4.94
C HIS A 75 14.02 -28.05 4.74
N VAL A 76 14.18 -26.94 5.44
CA VAL A 76 15.31 -26.02 5.39
C VAL A 76 15.77 -25.67 6.81
N ASP A 77 17.05 -25.35 6.97
CA ASP A 77 17.70 -25.04 8.26
C ASP A 77 17.72 -23.53 8.60
N HIS A 78 17.06 -22.73 7.77
CA HIS A 78 16.99 -21.26 7.85
C HIS A 78 18.35 -20.52 7.89
N ARG A 79 19.47 -21.18 7.61
CA ARG A 79 20.84 -20.62 7.76
C ARG A 79 21.71 -20.80 6.53
N ASP A 80 21.95 -22.04 6.18
CA ASP A 80 22.69 -22.49 5.00
C ASP A 80 21.71 -22.76 3.85
N ARG A 81 20.46 -23.06 4.18
CA ARG A 81 19.36 -23.23 3.24
C ARG A 81 18.19 -22.38 3.71
N VAL A 82 17.76 -21.43 2.89
CA VAL A 82 16.61 -20.56 3.16
C VAL A 82 15.70 -20.57 1.96
N ALA A 83 14.39 -20.74 2.18
CA ALA A 83 13.37 -20.59 1.15
C ALA A 83 12.21 -19.74 1.68
N PHE A 84 11.78 -18.78 0.86
CA PHE A 84 10.60 -17.95 1.07
C PHE A 84 9.54 -18.32 0.04
N VAL A 85 8.29 -18.34 0.48
CA VAL A 85 7.11 -18.36 -0.38
C VAL A 85 6.41 -17.01 -0.31
N ILE A 86 5.87 -16.55 -1.44
CA ILE A 86 4.87 -15.48 -1.46
C ILE A 86 3.52 -16.11 -1.78
N THR A 87 2.50 -15.79 -0.98
CA THR A 87 1.14 -16.31 -1.12
C THR A 87 0.11 -15.20 -1.36
N VAL A 88 -0.98 -15.54 -2.05
CA VAL A 88 -2.20 -14.73 -2.20
C VAL A 88 -3.41 -15.67 -2.10
N ALA A 89 -4.41 -15.30 -1.30
CA ALA A 89 -5.58 -16.12 -0.99
C ALA A 89 -5.21 -17.57 -0.59
N GLY A 90 -4.17 -17.70 0.25
CA GLY A 90 -3.63 -18.98 0.72
C GLY A 90 -2.83 -19.80 -0.29
N ARG A 91 -2.74 -19.38 -1.57
CA ARG A 91 -2.00 -20.12 -2.62
C ARG A 91 -0.60 -19.56 -2.82
N ILE A 92 0.40 -20.43 -3.00
CA ILE A 92 1.77 -20.03 -3.39
C ILE A 92 1.75 -19.46 -4.81
N ILE A 93 2.24 -18.23 -4.97
CA ILE A 93 2.36 -17.52 -6.25
C ILE A 93 3.82 -17.38 -6.71
N GLY A 94 4.77 -17.68 -5.83
CA GLY A 94 6.19 -17.73 -6.14
C GLY A 94 7.01 -18.24 -4.96
N ILE A 95 8.14 -18.85 -5.28
CA ILE A 95 9.12 -19.37 -4.34
C ILE A 95 10.51 -18.85 -4.72
N GLY A 96 11.25 -18.35 -3.75
CA GLY A 96 12.65 -17.97 -3.88
C GLY A 96 13.47 -18.65 -2.80
N ARG A 97 14.64 -19.18 -3.14
CA ARG A 97 15.53 -19.82 -2.16
C ARG A 97 16.99 -19.48 -2.40
N TYR A 98 17.80 -19.65 -1.37
CA TYR A 98 19.24 -19.87 -1.52
C TYR A 98 19.69 -21.19 -0.87
N ASP A 99 20.72 -21.81 -1.43
CA ASP A 99 21.49 -22.92 -0.86
C ASP A 99 22.98 -22.45 -0.77
N ARG A 100 23.61 -22.49 0.41
CA ARG A 100 24.98 -21.97 0.68
C ARG A 100 26.04 -22.77 -0.07
N LEU A 101 27.02 -22.07 -0.66
CA LEU A 101 28.16 -22.65 -1.39
C LEU A 101 29.45 -22.64 -0.56
N ASN A 102 29.70 -21.56 0.19
CA ASN A 102 30.85 -21.41 1.08
C ASN A 102 30.52 -20.41 2.21
N GLU A 103 31.52 -20.00 3.00
CA GLU A 103 31.33 -19.12 4.15
C GLU A 103 30.58 -17.81 3.83
N THR A 104 30.78 -17.25 2.62
CA THR A 104 30.27 -15.92 2.24
C THR A 104 29.35 -15.89 1.01
N GLU A 105 29.23 -17.00 0.27
CA GLU A 105 28.51 -17.07 -1.01
C GLU A 105 27.43 -18.15 -1.02
N ALA A 106 26.29 -17.88 -1.68
CA ALA A 106 25.19 -18.83 -1.85
C ALA A 106 24.63 -18.82 -3.29
N GLU A 107 24.13 -19.96 -3.75
CA GLU A 107 23.38 -20.09 -5.00
C GLU A 107 21.93 -19.63 -4.76
N VAL A 108 21.40 -18.72 -5.56
CA VAL A 108 20.04 -18.18 -5.43
C VAL A 108 19.17 -18.54 -6.64
N ALA A 109 17.95 -19.03 -6.40
CA ALA A 109 17.05 -19.50 -7.45
C ALA A 109 15.56 -19.24 -7.15
N PHE A 110 14.80 -18.93 -8.20
CA PHE A 110 13.41 -18.45 -8.11
C PHE A 110 12.50 -19.21 -9.07
N ASN A 111 11.25 -19.45 -8.66
CA ASN A 111 10.15 -19.80 -9.57
C ASN A 111 8.93 -18.91 -9.24
N ILE A 112 8.20 -18.44 -10.25
CA ILE A 112 7.08 -17.49 -10.10
C ILE A 112 5.96 -17.96 -11.01
N SER A 113 4.73 -18.04 -10.47
CA SER A 113 3.58 -18.55 -11.22
C SER A 113 3.39 -17.75 -12.50
N ASP A 114 3.18 -18.44 -13.63
CA ASP A 114 3.12 -17.81 -14.96
C ASP A 114 2.09 -16.67 -15.06
N ASP A 115 0.95 -16.81 -14.38
CA ASP A 115 -0.13 -15.84 -14.23
C ASP A 115 0.18 -14.69 -13.24
N HIS A 116 1.23 -14.81 -12.42
CA HIS A 116 1.73 -13.79 -11.49
C HIS A 116 3.07 -13.16 -11.91
N GLN A 117 3.63 -13.53 -13.07
CA GLN A 117 4.83 -12.90 -13.60
C GLN A 117 4.61 -11.41 -13.93
N GLY A 118 5.69 -10.62 -13.91
CA GLY A 118 5.63 -9.17 -14.10
C GLY A 118 5.13 -8.35 -12.89
N ARG A 119 4.39 -8.96 -11.95
CA ARG A 119 3.85 -8.32 -10.73
C ARG A 119 4.91 -7.92 -9.68
N GLY A 120 6.20 -8.11 -9.96
CA GLY A 120 7.32 -7.75 -9.08
C GLY A 120 7.73 -8.81 -8.05
N VAL A 121 7.00 -9.93 -7.97
CA VAL A 121 7.21 -11.06 -7.02
C VAL A 121 8.68 -11.46 -6.86
N GLY A 122 9.42 -11.63 -7.97
CA GLY A 122 10.84 -12.01 -7.96
C GLY A 122 11.78 -10.97 -7.36
N SER A 123 11.49 -9.67 -7.56
CA SER A 123 12.27 -8.58 -6.97
C SER A 123 12.04 -8.47 -5.47
N VAL A 124 10.82 -8.79 -5.01
CA VAL A 124 10.49 -8.86 -3.57
C VAL A 124 11.17 -10.06 -2.92
N LEU A 125 11.07 -11.26 -3.51
CA LEU A 125 11.76 -12.46 -3.05
C LEU A 125 13.28 -12.24 -2.95
N LEU A 126 13.90 -11.65 -3.98
CA LEU A 126 15.35 -11.40 -3.99
C LEU A 126 15.78 -10.44 -2.88
N GLU A 127 14.98 -9.42 -2.56
CA GLU A 127 15.28 -8.47 -1.49
C GLU A 127 15.19 -9.10 -0.09
N HIS A 128 14.20 -9.96 0.15
CA HIS A 128 14.04 -10.66 1.42
C HIS A 128 15.07 -11.79 1.59
N LEU A 129 15.38 -12.55 0.52
CA LEU A 129 16.51 -13.48 0.51
C LEU A 129 17.82 -12.75 0.80
N ALA A 130 18.06 -11.57 0.21
CA ALA A 130 19.25 -10.77 0.49
C ALA A 130 19.30 -10.24 1.94
N ALA A 131 18.15 -10.03 2.60
CA ALA A 131 18.11 -9.69 4.02
C ALA A 131 18.50 -10.89 4.90
N ALA A 132 17.79 -12.02 4.75
CA ALA A 132 18.07 -13.27 5.46
C ALA A 132 19.51 -13.77 5.24
N ALA A 133 20.02 -13.65 4.02
CA ALA A 133 21.38 -14.03 3.67
C ALA A 133 22.43 -13.19 4.41
N ARG A 134 22.25 -11.86 4.51
CA ARG A 134 23.15 -10.98 5.28
C ARG A 134 23.08 -11.24 6.79
N GLU A 135 21.90 -11.54 7.34
CA GLU A 135 21.75 -12.01 8.73
C GLU A 135 22.55 -13.31 8.96
N ASN A 136 22.59 -14.19 7.95
CA ASN A 136 23.37 -15.42 7.92
C ASN A 136 24.82 -15.27 7.40
N GLY A 137 25.36 -14.05 7.31
CA GLY A 137 26.76 -13.78 6.96
C GLY A 137 27.15 -13.95 5.48
N ILE A 138 26.19 -14.18 4.59
CA ILE A 138 26.41 -14.17 3.13
C ILE A 138 26.52 -12.72 2.66
N ASN A 139 27.49 -12.44 1.78
CA ASN A 139 27.68 -11.13 1.15
C ASN A 139 27.56 -11.15 -0.39
N ARG A 140 27.47 -12.33 -1.02
CA ARG A 140 27.27 -12.49 -2.47
C ARG A 140 26.30 -13.62 -2.80
N PHE A 141 25.49 -13.37 -3.83
CA PHE A 141 24.73 -14.42 -4.50
C PHE A 141 25.32 -14.77 -5.87
N VAL A 142 25.20 -16.05 -6.22
CA VAL A 142 25.48 -16.61 -7.54
C VAL A 142 24.17 -17.19 -8.09
N ALA A 143 23.90 -17.04 -9.39
CA ALA A 143 22.75 -17.66 -10.04
C ALA A 143 23.09 -18.13 -11.45
N GLU A 144 22.77 -19.39 -11.78
CA GLU A 144 22.80 -19.90 -13.15
C GLU A 144 21.46 -19.66 -13.85
N VAL A 145 21.50 -19.19 -15.10
CA VAL A 145 20.31 -18.83 -15.88
C VAL A 145 20.49 -19.25 -17.34
N LEU A 146 19.50 -19.93 -17.93
CA LEU A 146 19.51 -20.23 -19.37
C LEU A 146 19.56 -18.93 -20.20
N PRO A 147 20.37 -18.85 -21.28
CA PRO A 147 20.50 -17.63 -22.10
C PRO A 147 19.18 -17.08 -22.68
N GLN A 148 18.18 -17.95 -22.83
CA GLN A 148 16.84 -17.63 -23.31
C GLN A 148 15.99 -16.91 -22.25
N ASN A 149 16.25 -17.13 -20.95
CA ASN A 149 15.45 -16.57 -19.85
C ASN A 149 15.78 -15.09 -19.56
N ARG A 150 15.46 -14.23 -20.55
CA ARG A 150 15.65 -12.78 -20.48
C ARG A 150 14.84 -12.14 -19.34
N LYS A 151 13.70 -12.74 -18.94
CA LYS A 151 12.87 -12.31 -17.80
C LYS A 151 13.70 -12.33 -16.50
N MET A 152 14.30 -13.47 -16.15
CA MET A 152 15.07 -13.61 -14.92
C MET A 152 16.33 -12.72 -14.92
N VAL A 153 17.00 -12.62 -16.07
CA VAL A 153 18.15 -11.71 -16.27
C VAL A 153 17.77 -10.22 -16.10
N SER A 154 16.49 -9.87 -16.24
CA SER A 154 15.97 -8.52 -15.97
C SER A 154 15.70 -8.29 -14.48
N VAL A 155 15.11 -9.26 -13.76
CA VAL A 155 14.81 -9.15 -12.31
C VAL A 155 16.05 -8.76 -11.49
N PHE A 156 17.20 -9.40 -11.75
CA PHE A 156 18.47 -9.05 -11.09
C PHE A 156 18.92 -7.61 -11.43
N LYS A 157 18.73 -7.14 -12.67
CA LYS A 157 19.07 -5.75 -13.05
C LYS A 157 18.15 -4.74 -12.38
N GLU A 158 16.86 -5.07 -12.31
CA GLU A 158 15.78 -4.21 -11.79
C GLU A 158 15.80 -4.04 -10.27
N THR A 159 16.63 -4.79 -9.54
CA THR A 159 16.93 -4.57 -8.11
C THR A 159 18.18 -3.71 -7.87
N GLY A 160 18.87 -3.28 -8.92
CA GLY A 160 19.93 -2.25 -8.84
C GLY A 160 21.34 -2.76 -8.54
N TYR A 161 21.51 -4.05 -8.21
CA TYR A 161 22.81 -4.67 -7.94
C TYR A 161 23.80 -4.57 -9.12
N GLU A 162 25.09 -4.76 -8.82
CA GLU A 162 26.16 -4.78 -9.82
C GLU A 162 26.47 -6.23 -10.21
N ILE A 163 25.93 -6.64 -11.37
CA ILE A 163 25.94 -8.03 -11.80
C ILE A 163 27.14 -8.30 -12.72
N ARG A 164 28.09 -9.09 -12.25
CA ARG A 164 29.12 -9.71 -13.09
C ARG A 164 28.51 -10.89 -13.83
N ARG A 165 29.02 -11.16 -15.03
CA ARG A 165 28.44 -12.11 -15.97
C ARG A 165 29.54 -12.94 -16.60
N SER A 166 29.42 -14.25 -16.50
CA SER A 166 30.22 -15.19 -17.29
C SER A 166 29.30 -16.13 -18.06
N PHE A 167 29.84 -16.73 -19.12
CA PHE A 167 29.16 -17.78 -19.88
C PHE A 167 30.00 -19.05 -19.74
N LYS A 168 29.38 -20.10 -19.21
CA LYS A 168 30.06 -21.35 -18.84
C LYS A 168 29.08 -22.51 -19.05
N ASP A 169 29.55 -23.61 -19.62
CA ASP A 169 28.79 -24.87 -19.75
C ASP A 169 27.37 -24.75 -20.36
N GLY A 170 27.14 -23.70 -21.17
CA GLY A 170 25.85 -23.41 -21.83
C GLY A 170 24.94 -22.43 -21.08
N VAL A 171 25.23 -22.11 -19.82
CA VAL A 171 24.46 -21.18 -18.97
C VAL A 171 25.12 -19.80 -18.86
N ILE A 172 24.32 -18.80 -18.51
CA ILE A 172 24.82 -17.52 -18.02
C ILE A 172 24.93 -17.63 -16.49
N ALA A 173 26.15 -17.58 -15.96
CA ALA A 173 26.37 -17.41 -14.54
C ALA A 173 26.36 -15.92 -14.20
N LEU A 174 25.59 -15.56 -13.18
CA LEU A 174 25.44 -14.22 -12.65
C LEU A 174 26.00 -14.17 -11.23
N GLU A 175 26.90 -13.25 -10.95
CA GLU A 175 27.43 -13.00 -9.60
C GLU A 175 27.08 -11.56 -9.20
N PHE A 176 26.61 -11.34 -7.98
CA PHE A 176 26.36 -9.99 -7.47
C PHE A 176 26.49 -9.93 -5.94
N ASP A 177 27.18 -8.90 -5.47
CA ASP A 177 27.32 -8.59 -4.05
C ASP A 177 25.97 -8.06 -3.51
N ILE A 178 25.49 -8.57 -2.38
CA ILE A 178 24.12 -8.32 -1.87
C ILE A 178 24.03 -7.24 -0.79
N ASP A 179 25.15 -6.62 -0.43
CA ASP A 179 25.20 -5.50 0.51
C ASP A 179 24.47 -4.25 -0.05
N PRO A 180 23.75 -3.48 0.78
CA PRO A 180 22.97 -2.34 0.30
C PRO A 180 23.83 -1.19 -0.23
N THR A 181 23.90 -1.05 -1.55
CA THR A 181 24.44 0.13 -2.23
C THR A 181 23.43 1.29 -2.25
N GLU A 182 23.88 2.54 -2.39
CA GLU A 182 23.00 3.69 -2.59
C GLU A 182 22.03 3.47 -3.77
N LYS A 183 22.54 2.87 -4.85
CA LYS A 183 21.79 2.52 -6.06
C LYS A 183 20.69 1.48 -5.80
N SER A 184 21.00 0.36 -5.13
CA SER A 184 20.00 -0.67 -4.81
C SER A 184 18.96 -0.15 -3.80
N LEU A 185 19.36 0.68 -2.83
CA LEU A 185 18.43 1.36 -1.91
C LEU A 185 17.50 2.34 -2.65
N ALA A 186 18.04 3.18 -3.53
CA ALA A 186 17.25 4.10 -4.35
C ALA A 186 16.26 3.35 -5.27
N VAL A 187 16.67 2.20 -5.82
CA VAL A 187 15.84 1.32 -6.64
C VAL A 187 14.73 0.66 -5.82
N ALA A 188 15.02 0.14 -4.62
CA ALA A 188 14.03 -0.43 -3.71
C ALA A 188 12.96 0.61 -3.33
N VAL A 189 13.39 1.80 -2.87
CA VAL A 189 12.48 2.92 -2.54
C VAL A 189 11.69 3.39 -3.77
N ALA A 190 12.25 3.34 -4.98
CA ALA A 190 11.52 3.66 -6.20
C ALA A 190 10.53 2.55 -6.63
N ARG A 191 10.79 1.28 -6.29
CA ARG A 191 9.84 0.18 -6.49
C ARG A 191 8.67 0.30 -5.50
N GLU A 192 8.98 0.46 -4.21
CA GLU A 192 8.02 0.66 -3.13
C GLU A 192 7.06 1.82 -3.42
N HIS A 193 7.60 3.00 -3.74
CA HIS A 193 6.83 4.19 -4.14
C HIS A 193 5.82 3.90 -5.26
N ARG A 194 6.22 3.19 -6.32
CA ARG A 194 5.33 2.83 -7.45
C ARG A 194 4.29 1.77 -7.07
N SER A 195 4.65 0.79 -6.25
CA SER A 195 3.69 -0.20 -5.73
C SER A 195 2.62 0.49 -4.87
N GLU A 196 3.02 1.35 -3.94
CA GLU A 196 2.12 2.12 -3.07
C GLU A 196 1.23 3.07 -3.90
N ALA A 197 1.79 3.84 -4.84
CA ALA A 197 1.04 4.73 -5.73
C ALA A 197 0.04 3.97 -6.63
N ASN A 198 0.44 2.84 -7.23
CA ASN A 198 -0.46 1.99 -8.01
C ASN A 198 -1.57 1.38 -7.14
N SER A 199 -1.28 1.00 -5.90
CA SER A 199 -2.29 0.45 -4.99
C SER A 199 -3.43 1.45 -4.71
N LEU A 200 -3.14 2.75 -4.65
CA LEU A 200 -4.16 3.78 -4.49
C LEU A 200 -4.82 4.17 -5.82
N ARG A 201 -4.07 4.10 -6.93
CA ARG A 201 -4.58 4.34 -8.29
C ARG A 201 -5.68 3.35 -8.69
N GLU A 202 -5.53 2.06 -8.36
CA GLU A 202 -6.57 1.03 -8.58
C GLU A 202 -7.86 1.29 -7.78
N LEU A 203 -7.78 1.96 -6.62
CA LEU A 203 -8.96 2.30 -5.78
C LEU A 203 -9.62 3.61 -6.23
N LEU A 204 -8.81 4.64 -6.54
CA LEU A 204 -9.28 5.95 -6.99
C LEU A 204 -9.83 5.94 -8.42
N HIS A 205 -9.48 4.96 -9.24
CA HIS A 205 -9.95 4.79 -10.62
C HIS A 205 -10.50 3.38 -10.89
N ALA A 206 -11.10 2.76 -9.88
CA ALA A 206 -11.74 1.46 -10.01
C ALA A 206 -12.81 1.48 -11.13
N GLY A 207 -12.66 0.63 -12.15
CA GLY A 207 -13.60 0.56 -13.28
C GLY A 207 -14.93 -0.14 -12.96
N SER A 208 -15.03 -0.80 -11.81
CA SER A 208 -16.24 -1.45 -11.33
C SER A 208 -16.32 -1.46 -9.80
N VAL A 209 -17.52 -1.26 -9.27
CA VAL A 209 -17.84 -1.08 -7.85
C VAL A 209 -18.98 -2.00 -7.45
N VAL A 210 -18.89 -2.61 -6.26
CA VAL A 210 -20.01 -3.32 -5.61
C VAL A 210 -20.29 -2.70 -4.24
N VAL A 211 -21.58 -2.53 -3.90
CA VAL A 211 -22.03 -2.01 -2.61
C VAL A 211 -22.70 -3.12 -1.81
N ILE A 212 -22.19 -3.39 -0.61
CA ILE A 212 -22.72 -4.38 0.32
C ILE A 212 -23.39 -3.64 1.50
N GLY A 213 -24.63 -3.99 1.80
CA GLY A 213 -25.47 -3.26 2.78
C GLY A 213 -26.32 -2.14 2.17
N ALA A 214 -26.54 -2.13 0.85
CA ALA A 214 -27.54 -1.26 0.20
C ALA A 214 -28.87 -2.03 0.04
N GLY A 215 -30.01 -1.36 0.26
CA GLY A 215 -31.33 -2.00 0.27
C GLY A 215 -32.49 -1.02 0.21
N GLN A 216 -33.67 -1.43 0.70
CA GLN A 216 -34.90 -0.62 0.60
C GLN A 216 -34.86 0.68 1.44
N ASP A 217 -34.13 0.70 2.56
CA ASP A 217 -33.97 1.92 3.36
C ASP A 217 -32.96 2.87 2.69
N GLU A 218 -33.47 3.97 2.14
CA GLU A 218 -32.66 5.05 1.55
C GLU A 218 -31.83 5.83 2.59
N THR A 219 -32.15 5.74 3.88
CA THR A 219 -31.41 6.44 4.95
C THR A 219 -30.17 5.68 5.42
N SER A 220 -30.11 4.37 5.17
CA SER A 220 -28.98 3.48 5.48
C SER A 220 -27.67 3.94 4.84
N ALA A 221 -26.54 3.53 5.44
CA ALA A 221 -25.22 3.90 4.94
C ALA A 221 -24.96 3.36 3.53
N GLY A 222 -25.25 2.09 3.25
CA GLY A 222 -25.04 1.48 1.94
C GLY A 222 -25.90 2.12 0.84
N SER A 223 -27.19 2.36 1.09
CA SER A 223 -28.06 3.03 0.11
C SER A 223 -27.63 4.48 -0.16
N ARG A 224 -27.10 5.19 0.84
CA ARG A 224 -26.52 6.53 0.65
C ARG A 224 -25.20 6.51 -0.12
N ILE A 225 -24.36 5.48 0.07
CA ILE A 225 -23.12 5.29 -0.71
C ILE A 225 -23.45 4.98 -2.17
N LEU A 226 -24.41 4.07 -2.42
CA LEU A 226 -24.88 3.74 -3.76
C LEU A 226 -25.42 4.99 -4.49
N HIS A 227 -26.29 5.76 -3.82
CA HIS A 227 -26.79 7.03 -4.34
C HIS A 227 -25.64 7.99 -4.68
N ASN A 228 -24.65 8.12 -3.79
CA ASN A 228 -23.51 9.01 -3.97
C ASN A 228 -22.60 8.61 -5.16
N VAL A 229 -22.41 7.31 -5.42
CA VAL A 229 -21.67 6.81 -6.59
C VAL A 229 -22.41 7.17 -7.89
N LEU A 230 -23.74 6.94 -7.93
CA LEU A 230 -24.58 7.22 -9.09
C LEU A 230 -24.70 8.73 -9.36
N ALA A 231 -25.03 9.53 -8.34
CA ALA A 231 -25.12 10.99 -8.42
C ALA A 231 -23.77 11.67 -8.67
N GLY A 232 -22.65 10.99 -8.36
CA GLY A 232 -21.29 11.41 -8.69
C GLY A 232 -20.95 11.35 -10.19
N GLY A 233 -21.78 10.70 -11.02
CA GLY A 233 -21.54 10.58 -12.46
C GLY A 233 -20.52 9.49 -12.83
N PHE A 234 -20.37 8.47 -11.98
CA PHE A 234 -19.48 7.33 -12.24
C PHE A 234 -19.92 6.54 -13.49
N THR A 235 -18.97 6.26 -14.39
CA THR A 235 -19.26 5.61 -15.69
C THR A 235 -18.81 4.15 -15.77
N GLY A 236 -18.17 3.64 -14.71
CA GLY A 236 -17.88 2.22 -14.53
C GLY A 236 -19.12 1.40 -14.17
N GLN A 237 -18.97 0.09 -14.04
CA GLN A 237 -20.10 -0.78 -13.65
C GLN A 237 -20.35 -0.69 -12.14
N VAL A 238 -21.62 -0.60 -11.75
CA VAL A 238 -22.06 -0.61 -10.35
C VAL A 238 -22.95 -1.83 -10.12
N TYR A 239 -22.78 -2.47 -8.97
CA TYR A 239 -23.59 -3.59 -8.49
C TYR A 239 -23.96 -3.39 -7.02
N ALA A 240 -25.06 -4.00 -6.58
CA ALA A 240 -25.40 -4.13 -5.17
C ALA A 240 -25.46 -5.61 -4.75
N ILE A 241 -25.17 -5.90 -3.48
CA ILE A 241 -25.44 -7.21 -2.87
C ILE A 241 -26.66 -7.07 -1.96
N HIS A 242 -27.72 -7.84 -2.26
CA HIS A 242 -28.95 -7.89 -1.48
C HIS A 242 -29.64 -9.25 -1.66
N PRO A 243 -30.03 -9.98 -0.60
CA PRO A 243 -30.48 -11.36 -0.70
C PRO A 243 -31.82 -11.55 -1.44
N GLU A 244 -32.70 -10.55 -1.40
CA GLU A 244 -34.10 -10.67 -1.87
C GLU A 244 -34.47 -9.75 -3.05
N LEU A 245 -33.54 -8.95 -3.59
CA LEU A 245 -33.86 -7.93 -4.59
C LEU A 245 -33.01 -8.09 -5.85
N ASP A 246 -33.66 -8.07 -7.02
CA ASP A 246 -33.00 -8.04 -8.33
C ASP A 246 -32.39 -6.67 -8.65
N GLN A 247 -32.87 -5.60 -7.99
CA GLN A 247 -32.35 -4.23 -8.15
C GLN A 247 -32.46 -3.40 -6.87
N VAL A 248 -31.48 -2.51 -6.67
CA VAL A 248 -31.51 -1.44 -5.65
C VAL A 248 -31.19 -0.11 -6.33
N GLN A 249 -32.03 0.91 -6.16
CA GLN A 249 -31.91 2.23 -6.83
C GLN A 249 -31.74 2.15 -8.37
N GLY A 250 -32.29 1.12 -9.01
CA GLY A 250 -32.17 0.88 -10.45
C GLY A 250 -30.84 0.23 -10.90
N VAL A 251 -29.95 -0.09 -9.97
CA VAL A 251 -28.72 -0.84 -10.19
C VAL A 251 -29.01 -2.34 -10.00
N PRO A 252 -28.48 -3.25 -10.84
CA PRO A 252 -28.59 -4.69 -10.64
C PRO A 252 -28.06 -5.12 -9.27
N ALA A 253 -28.88 -5.88 -8.56
CA ALA A 253 -28.56 -6.45 -7.26
C ALA A 253 -28.51 -7.98 -7.34
N TYR A 254 -27.63 -8.57 -6.53
CA TYR A 254 -27.30 -10.00 -6.56
C TYR A 254 -27.34 -10.59 -5.13
N PRO A 255 -27.75 -11.86 -4.94
CA PRO A 255 -27.84 -12.46 -3.62
C PRO A 255 -26.48 -12.56 -2.90
N SER A 256 -25.40 -12.84 -3.63
CA SER A 256 -24.04 -12.92 -3.10
C SER A 256 -23.00 -12.36 -4.07
N LEU A 257 -21.78 -12.15 -3.59
CA LEU A 257 -20.62 -11.79 -4.41
C LEU A 257 -20.23 -12.87 -5.43
N ALA A 258 -20.64 -14.12 -5.24
CA ALA A 258 -20.39 -15.22 -6.16
C ALA A 258 -21.33 -15.23 -7.38
N ASP A 259 -22.49 -14.55 -7.30
CA ASP A 259 -23.47 -14.46 -8.38
C ASP A 259 -23.15 -13.33 -9.39
N LEU A 260 -22.10 -12.54 -9.13
CA LEU A 260 -21.71 -11.41 -9.98
C LEU A 260 -21.27 -11.87 -11.39
N PRO A 261 -21.75 -11.21 -12.46
CA PRO A 261 -21.54 -11.68 -13.84
C PRO A 261 -20.10 -11.44 -14.36
N GLN A 262 -19.30 -10.66 -13.63
CA GLN A 262 -17.90 -10.37 -13.95
C GLN A 262 -17.15 -9.92 -12.68
N PRO A 263 -15.80 -10.06 -12.63
CA PRO A 263 -15.01 -9.59 -11.50
C PRO A 263 -15.15 -8.09 -11.23
N VAL A 264 -15.32 -7.72 -9.97
CA VAL A 264 -15.43 -6.32 -9.51
C VAL A 264 -14.10 -5.85 -8.94
N ARG A 265 -13.80 -4.54 -8.97
CA ARG A 265 -12.51 -4.00 -8.49
C ARG A 265 -12.54 -3.40 -7.09
N LEU A 266 -13.63 -2.74 -6.71
CA LEU A 266 -13.78 -2.07 -5.42
C LEU A 266 -15.05 -2.50 -4.70
N ALA A 267 -14.94 -2.95 -3.46
CA ALA A 267 -16.09 -3.25 -2.59
C ALA A 267 -16.31 -2.10 -1.58
N LEU A 268 -17.56 -1.66 -1.45
CA LEU A 268 -18.00 -0.63 -0.51
C LEU A 268 -18.93 -1.27 0.53
N VAL A 269 -18.45 -1.42 1.76
CA VAL A 269 -19.01 -2.32 2.76
C VAL A 269 -19.57 -1.52 3.94
N ALA A 270 -20.89 -1.61 4.11
CA ALA A 270 -21.67 -0.85 5.09
C ALA A 270 -22.72 -1.75 5.76
N VAL A 271 -22.26 -2.89 6.25
CA VAL A 271 -23.01 -3.94 6.99
C VAL A 271 -22.60 -3.98 8.46
N ASP A 272 -23.29 -4.77 9.28
CA ASP A 272 -22.99 -4.92 10.71
C ASP A 272 -21.62 -5.60 10.95
N PRO A 273 -20.87 -5.22 12.02
CA PRO A 273 -19.48 -5.64 12.21
C PRO A 273 -19.23 -7.14 12.13
N GLU A 274 -20.16 -7.94 12.67
CA GLU A 274 -20.09 -9.40 12.78
C GLU A 274 -20.13 -10.12 11.42
N THR A 275 -20.41 -9.41 10.32
CA THR A 275 -20.47 -9.98 8.96
C THR A 275 -19.24 -9.67 8.10
N ILE A 276 -18.38 -8.72 8.52
CA ILE A 276 -17.35 -8.11 7.67
C ILE A 276 -16.22 -9.09 7.29
N GLU A 277 -15.81 -10.00 8.19
CA GLU A 277 -14.80 -11.03 7.90
C GLU A 277 -15.27 -11.95 6.76
N GLY A 278 -16.54 -12.38 6.82
CA GLY A 278 -17.16 -13.18 5.75
C GLY A 278 -17.21 -12.48 4.40
N ASP A 279 -17.34 -11.14 4.38
CA ASP A 279 -17.28 -10.35 3.15
C ASP A 279 -15.85 -10.23 2.59
N VAL A 280 -14.80 -10.20 3.43
CA VAL A 280 -13.40 -10.10 2.98
C VAL A 280 -12.99 -11.29 2.13
N ALA A 281 -13.25 -12.51 2.61
CA ALA A 281 -12.97 -13.74 1.87
C ALA A 281 -13.76 -13.81 0.54
N GLN A 282 -15.04 -13.43 0.56
CA GLN A 282 -15.87 -13.40 -0.65
C GLN A 282 -15.44 -12.33 -1.64
N CYS A 283 -15.01 -11.14 -1.18
CA CYS A 283 -14.51 -10.07 -2.06
C CYS A 283 -13.28 -10.55 -2.85
N ALA A 284 -12.33 -11.21 -2.19
CA ALA A 284 -11.16 -11.75 -2.86
C ALA A 284 -11.53 -12.84 -3.88
N ALA A 285 -12.50 -13.70 -3.57
CA ALA A 285 -13.03 -14.69 -4.53
C ALA A 285 -13.71 -14.03 -5.75
N ALA A 286 -14.41 -12.91 -5.56
CA ALA A 286 -15.00 -12.10 -6.62
C ALA A 286 -14.00 -11.21 -7.41
N GLY A 287 -12.69 -11.35 -7.14
CA GLY A 287 -11.62 -10.66 -7.86
C GLY A 287 -11.37 -9.20 -7.46
N VAL A 288 -11.96 -8.76 -6.34
CA VAL A 288 -11.80 -7.41 -5.77
C VAL A 288 -10.32 -7.12 -5.50
N ARG A 289 -9.92 -5.85 -5.61
CA ARG A 289 -8.57 -5.36 -5.30
C ARG A 289 -8.50 -4.49 -4.05
N GLY A 290 -9.62 -3.89 -3.64
CA GLY A 290 -9.70 -3.28 -2.32
C GLY A 290 -11.12 -3.12 -1.79
N ILE A 291 -11.18 -2.94 -0.47
CA ILE A 291 -12.39 -2.88 0.33
C ILE A 291 -12.40 -1.56 1.11
N ILE A 292 -13.54 -0.86 1.10
CA ILE A 292 -13.77 0.33 1.93
C ILE A 292 -14.81 -0.05 2.98
N ILE A 293 -14.39 -0.06 4.24
CA ILE A 293 -15.23 -0.46 5.37
C ILE A 293 -15.69 0.81 6.10
N PHE A 294 -16.97 1.13 5.92
CA PHE A 294 -17.59 2.31 6.50
C PHE A 294 -18.03 2.10 7.95
N THR A 295 -18.28 0.84 8.33
CA THR A 295 -18.77 0.45 9.66
C THR A 295 -17.73 0.74 10.76
N SER A 296 -18.21 1.29 11.88
CA SER A 296 -17.50 1.40 13.15
C SER A 296 -17.46 0.05 13.90
N GLY A 297 -16.94 0.01 15.12
CA GLY A 297 -16.96 -1.17 16.00
C GLY A 297 -15.60 -1.80 16.28
N HIS A 298 -14.52 -1.10 15.96
CA HIS A 298 -13.16 -1.66 15.90
C HIS A 298 -12.25 -0.96 16.93
N ALA A 299 -10.98 -0.66 16.58
CA ALA A 299 -9.96 -0.13 17.49
C ALA A 299 -10.27 1.27 18.09
N GLU A 300 -11.39 1.89 17.72
CA GLU A 300 -11.91 3.11 18.36
C GLU A 300 -12.72 2.84 19.64
N LEU A 301 -13.14 1.59 19.89
CA LEU A 301 -13.90 1.19 21.08
C LEU A 301 -12.98 0.79 22.25
N ASP A 302 -12.31 -0.35 22.13
CA ASP A 302 -11.53 -0.97 23.19
C ASP A 302 -10.44 -1.94 22.66
N GLU A 303 -9.85 -2.73 23.56
CA GLU A 303 -8.77 -3.68 23.27
C GLU A 303 -9.24 -4.88 22.42
N GLU A 304 -10.52 -5.27 22.50
CA GLU A 304 -11.10 -6.34 21.70
C GLU A 304 -11.41 -5.85 20.27
N GLY A 305 -11.97 -4.64 20.15
CA GLY A 305 -12.10 -3.97 18.86
C GLY A 305 -10.74 -3.74 18.17
N GLN A 306 -9.65 -3.57 18.93
CA GLN A 306 -8.28 -3.54 18.38
C GLN A 306 -7.79 -4.93 17.93
N ARG A 307 -8.15 -6.01 18.62
CA ARG A 307 -7.85 -7.39 18.20
C ARG A 307 -8.54 -7.72 16.86
N LEU A 308 -9.87 -7.54 16.80
CA LEU A 308 -10.69 -7.76 15.60
C LEU A 308 -10.17 -6.98 14.39
N GLN A 309 -9.82 -5.69 14.57
CA GLN A 309 -9.23 -4.89 13.49
C GLN A 309 -7.89 -5.44 12.98
N SER A 310 -7.09 -6.04 13.86
CA SER A 310 -5.77 -6.59 13.50
C SER A 310 -5.91 -7.89 12.71
N GLU A 311 -6.89 -8.72 13.07
CA GLU A 311 -7.26 -9.95 12.35
C GLU A 311 -7.86 -9.61 10.97
N LEU A 312 -8.82 -8.69 10.90
CA LEU A 312 -9.41 -8.15 9.67
C LEU A 312 -8.38 -7.62 8.66
N VAL A 313 -7.38 -6.85 9.09
CA VAL A 313 -6.30 -6.37 8.21
C VAL A 313 -5.40 -7.52 7.75
N THR A 314 -5.12 -8.48 8.64
CA THR A 314 -4.29 -9.65 8.32
C THR A 314 -4.97 -10.54 7.28
N GLU A 315 -6.27 -10.77 7.42
CA GLU A 315 -7.06 -11.50 6.43
C GLU A 315 -7.08 -10.76 5.09
N ALA A 316 -7.47 -9.48 5.07
CA ALA A 316 -7.57 -8.69 3.84
C ALA A 316 -6.25 -8.69 3.03
N ARG A 317 -5.10 -8.59 3.70
CA ARG A 317 -3.79 -8.64 3.05
C ARG A 317 -3.40 -10.04 2.57
N ARG A 318 -3.66 -11.08 3.36
CA ARG A 318 -3.48 -12.48 2.93
C ARG A 318 -4.37 -12.83 1.74
N ALA A 319 -5.56 -12.24 1.66
CA ALA A 319 -6.51 -12.36 0.55
C ALA A 319 -6.11 -11.54 -0.70
N GLY A 320 -5.13 -10.64 -0.61
CA GLY A 320 -4.62 -9.84 -1.74
C GLY A 320 -5.25 -8.45 -1.90
N LEU A 321 -6.05 -8.00 -0.93
CA LEU A 321 -6.77 -6.73 -0.92
C LEU A 321 -5.95 -5.58 -0.27
N ARG A 322 -6.28 -4.34 -0.65
CA ARG A 322 -6.01 -3.12 0.16
C ARG A 322 -7.27 -2.76 0.96
N LEU A 323 -7.12 -2.31 2.20
CA LEU A 323 -8.24 -1.95 3.08
C LEU A 323 -8.22 -0.45 3.44
N ILE A 324 -9.36 0.22 3.23
CA ILE A 324 -9.62 1.59 3.69
C ILE A 324 -10.62 1.53 4.85
N GLY A 325 -10.25 2.11 6.00
CA GLY A 325 -11.02 2.03 7.23
C GLY A 325 -10.35 1.14 8.28
N PRO A 326 -11.14 0.41 9.10
CA PRO A 326 -12.60 0.54 9.25
C PRO A 326 -13.00 1.94 9.77
N ASN A 327 -14.30 2.17 10.01
CA ASN A 327 -14.85 3.48 10.42
C ASN A 327 -14.53 4.60 9.39
N ALA A 328 -14.53 4.27 8.10
CA ALA A 328 -14.21 5.20 7.03
C ALA A 328 -15.42 6.03 6.57
N MET A 329 -15.20 7.31 6.26
CA MET A 329 -16.12 8.15 5.49
C MET A 329 -15.97 7.94 3.97
N GLY A 330 -14.98 7.15 3.54
CA GLY A 330 -14.76 6.71 2.15
C GLY A 330 -13.80 7.57 1.32
N LEU A 331 -13.80 7.35 0.00
CA LEU A 331 -12.94 8.04 -0.98
C LEU A 331 -13.72 8.74 -2.08
N ALA A 332 -13.14 9.78 -2.66
CA ALA A 332 -13.60 10.36 -3.91
C ALA A 332 -12.44 10.66 -4.87
N SER A 333 -12.70 10.49 -6.16
CA SER A 333 -11.82 10.83 -7.27
C SER A 333 -12.60 11.73 -8.21
N LEU A 334 -12.21 13.00 -8.30
CA LEU A 334 -13.02 14.07 -8.93
C LEU A 334 -12.38 14.61 -10.21
N ALA A 335 -11.05 14.67 -10.27
CA ALA A 335 -10.31 15.06 -11.46
C ALA A 335 -10.04 13.87 -12.40
N SER A 336 -11.08 13.07 -12.68
CA SER A 336 -11.00 11.87 -13.53
C SER A 336 -12.05 11.88 -14.65
N SER A 337 -11.81 11.10 -15.72
CA SER A 337 -12.77 10.86 -16.81
C SER A 337 -13.95 9.98 -16.39
N SER A 338 -13.82 9.22 -15.29
CA SER A 338 -14.92 8.58 -14.57
C SER A 338 -14.84 9.00 -13.10
N PRO A 339 -15.46 10.13 -12.70
CA PRO A 339 -15.49 10.56 -11.32
C PRO A 339 -16.14 9.50 -10.42
N LEU A 340 -15.55 9.24 -9.26
CA LEU A 340 -16.05 8.28 -8.27
C LEU A 340 -16.30 9.00 -6.95
N ASN A 341 -17.52 8.89 -6.43
CA ASN A 341 -17.89 9.39 -5.09
C ASN A 341 -18.31 8.20 -4.21
N ALA A 342 -17.31 7.43 -3.76
CA ALA A 342 -17.47 6.37 -2.78
C ALA A 342 -17.35 6.94 -1.34
N THR A 343 -18.10 8.01 -1.02
CA THR A 343 -18.11 8.64 0.31
C THR A 343 -19.49 8.70 0.95
N LEU A 344 -19.52 8.89 2.26
CA LEU A 344 -20.73 9.31 3.01
C LEU A 344 -20.91 10.84 3.05
N SER A 345 -20.14 11.62 2.28
CA SER A 345 -20.24 13.09 2.28
C SER A 345 -21.57 13.56 1.68
N PRO A 346 -22.30 14.52 2.29
CA PRO A 346 -23.51 15.10 1.71
C PRO A 346 -23.26 15.98 0.47
N GLN A 347 -22.02 16.45 0.29
CA GLN A 347 -21.61 17.27 -0.85
C GLN A 347 -20.10 17.13 -1.09
N LEU A 348 -19.66 17.19 -2.34
CA LEU A 348 -18.26 17.33 -2.71
C LEU A 348 -17.99 18.71 -3.36
N PRO A 349 -16.76 19.24 -3.27
CA PRO A 349 -16.31 20.38 -4.07
C PRO A 349 -16.31 20.06 -5.57
N PRO A 350 -16.23 21.07 -6.46
CA PRO A 350 -15.95 20.81 -7.87
C PRO A 350 -14.58 20.14 -8.05
N PRO A 351 -14.32 19.50 -9.21
CA PRO A 351 -12.98 19.04 -9.57
C PRO A 351 -11.93 20.17 -9.53
N GLY A 352 -10.69 19.84 -9.19
CA GLY A 352 -9.56 20.77 -9.18
C GLY A 352 -8.26 20.11 -8.72
N GLY A 353 -7.28 20.91 -8.30
CA GLY A 353 -5.91 20.44 -8.07
C GLY A 353 -5.55 19.98 -6.65
N LEU A 354 -6.52 19.90 -5.73
CA LEU A 354 -6.24 19.74 -4.30
C LEU A 354 -6.51 18.34 -3.79
N GLY A 355 -5.46 17.61 -3.40
CA GLY A 355 -5.55 16.32 -2.73
C GLY A 355 -5.84 16.48 -1.23
N LEU A 356 -6.83 15.74 -0.72
CA LEU A 356 -7.28 15.78 0.68
C LEU A 356 -7.15 14.41 1.38
N PHE A 357 -6.54 14.39 2.56
CA PHE A 357 -6.56 13.23 3.47
C PHE A 357 -6.98 13.63 4.89
N THR A 358 -7.81 12.80 5.52
CA THR A 358 -8.23 12.98 6.92
C THR A 358 -8.46 11.65 7.63
N GLN A 359 -8.21 11.59 8.93
CA GLN A 359 -8.64 10.45 9.79
C GLN A 359 -10.03 10.72 10.40
N SER A 360 -10.27 11.91 10.97
CA SER A 360 -11.61 12.32 11.41
C SER A 360 -12.58 12.59 10.25
N ALA A 361 -13.72 11.91 10.24
CA ALA A 361 -14.83 12.15 9.31
C ALA A 361 -15.41 13.58 9.46
N GLY A 362 -15.63 14.04 10.70
CA GLY A 362 -16.17 15.39 10.96
C GLY A 362 -15.27 16.52 10.44
N LEU A 363 -13.95 16.37 10.57
CA LEU A 363 -12.99 17.29 9.96
C LEU A 363 -12.94 17.14 8.43
N GLY A 364 -13.19 15.95 7.89
CA GLY A 364 -13.38 15.71 6.45
C GLY A 364 -14.56 16.50 5.87
N VAL A 365 -15.75 16.36 6.45
CA VAL A 365 -16.96 17.13 6.04
C VAL A 365 -16.70 18.63 6.16
N ALA A 366 -16.04 19.08 7.23
CA ALA A 366 -15.71 20.49 7.43
C ALA A 366 -14.69 21.02 6.39
N ALA A 367 -13.69 20.22 6.00
CA ALA A 367 -12.71 20.55 4.99
C ALA A 367 -13.33 20.61 3.59
N LEU A 368 -14.10 19.59 3.19
CA LEU A 368 -14.85 19.55 1.92
C LEU A 368 -15.81 20.74 1.83
N SER A 369 -16.64 20.96 2.86
CA SER A 369 -17.57 22.10 2.92
C SER A 369 -16.85 23.46 2.91
N SER A 370 -15.63 23.55 3.45
CA SER A 370 -14.80 24.76 3.37
C SER A 370 -14.25 24.97 1.96
N ALA A 371 -13.83 23.91 1.27
CA ALA A 371 -13.36 23.96 -0.12
C ALA A 371 -14.50 24.40 -1.07
N THR A 372 -15.69 23.79 -0.97
CA THR A 372 -16.88 24.18 -1.76
C THR A 372 -17.24 25.66 -1.55
N ARG A 373 -17.42 26.12 -0.31
CA ARG A 373 -17.72 27.54 0.00
C ARG A 373 -16.66 28.53 -0.45
N ARG A 374 -15.44 28.08 -0.73
CA ARG A 374 -14.31 28.91 -1.18
C ARG A 374 -14.06 28.79 -2.69
N GLY A 375 -14.80 27.95 -3.42
CA GLY A 375 -14.51 27.65 -4.82
C GLY A 375 -13.10 27.06 -5.01
N ILE A 376 -12.66 26.18 -4.10
CA ILE A 376 -11.41 25.43 -4.22
C ILE A 376 -11.79 24.02 -4.67
N GLY A 377 -11.37 23.65 -5.88
CA GLY A 377 -11.65 22.33 -6.44
C GLY A 377 -10.67 21.27 -5.94
N VAL A 378 -11.16 20.03 -5.79
CA VAL A 378 -10.45 18.88 -5.22
C VAL A 378 -10.11 17.88 -6.33
N SER A 379 -8.92 17.28 -6.29
CA SER A 379 -8.50 16.23 -7.23
C SER A 379 -8.99 14.87 -6.76
N SER A 380 -8.63 14.54 -5.52
CA SER A 380 -8.98 13.33 -4.80
C SER A 380 -9.16 13.60 -3.31
N PHE A 381 -10.03 12.84 -2.66
CA PHE A 381 -10.29 12.87 -1.23
C PHE A 381 -10.22 11.45 -0.67
N LEU A 382 -9.58 11.27 0.48
CA LEU A 382 -9.64 10.03 1.25
C LEU A 382 -9.88 10.32 2.73
N ASN A 383 -10.89 9.66 3.30
CA ASN A 383 -10.95 9.43 4.73
C ASN A 383 -10.64 7.97 5.05
N ALA A 384 -9.55 7.73 5.78
CA ALA A 384 -9.09 6.38 6.10
C ALA A 384 -9.67 5.82 7.41
N GLY A 385 -10.58 6.54 8.08
CA GLY A 385 -11.12 6.16 9.39
C GLY A 385 -10.01 5.87 10.41
N ASN A 386 -10.05 4.66 10.98
CA ASN A 386 -9.04 4.15 11.91
C ASN A 386 -7.64 3.98 11.29
N ARG A 387 -7.52 4.03 9.95
CA ARG A 387 -6.27 3.95 9.19
C ARG A 387 -5.53 2.63 9.43
N ALA A 388 -6.25 1.52 9.41
CA ALA A 388 -5.72 0.21 9.80
C ALA A 388 -4.75 -0.39 8.75
N ASP A 389 -4.95 -0.11 7.46
CA ASP A 389 -4.07 -0.55 6.37
C ASP A 389 -3.62 0.62 5.46
N VAL A 390 -4.50 1.16 4.61
CA VAL A 390 -4.17 2.33 3.77
C VAL A 390 -3.97 3.59 4.63
N SER A 391 -2.89 4.35 4.35
CA SER A 391 -2.44 5.47 5.18
C SER A 391 -2.23 6.77 4.40
N SER A 392 -1.86 7.83 5.13
CA SER A 392 -1.42 9.11 4.56
C SER A 392 -0.17 8.96 3.69
N ASN A 393 0.69 7.98 3.99
CA ASN A 393 1.93 7.75 3.26
C ASN A 393 1.62 7.31 1.82
N ASP A 394 0.68 6.37 1.66
CA ASP A 394 0.26 5.83 0.38
C ASP A 394 -0.34 6.92 -0.53
N MET A 395 -1.22 7.77 0.01
CA MET A 395 -1.74 8.95 -0.71
C MET A 395 -0.65 9.94 -1.08
N MET A 396 0.39 10.12 -0.23
CA MET A 396 1.54 10.95 -0.57
C MET A 396 2.39 10.36 -1.70
N GLN A 397 2.47 9.03 -1.87
CA GLN A 397 3.10 8.44 -3.06
C GLN A 397 2.25 8.68 -4.30
N TYR A 398 0.94 8.44 -4.21
CA TYR A 398 -0.01 8.65 -5.30
C TYR A 398 0.04 10.11 -5.82
N TRP A 399 -0.05 11.11 -4.93
CA TRP A 399 0.01 12.53 -5.29
C TRP A 399 1.38 13.02 -5.79
N LEU A 400 2.44 12.22 -5.67
CA LEU A 400 3.75 12.51 -6.28
C LEU A 400 3.84 12.04 -7.75
N GLU A 401 2.89 11.21 -8.20
CA GLU A 401 2.75 10.76 -9.60
C GLU A 401 1.49 11.30 -10.30
N ASP A 402 0.50 11.77 -9.55
CA ASP A 402 -0.79 12.26 -10.06
C ASP A 402 -0.69 13.70 -10.63
N GLU A 403 -0.66 13.82 -11.96
CA GLU A 403 -0.67 15.11 -12.66
C GLU A 403 -1.88 16.00 -12.33
N ALA A 404 -2.99 15.43 -11.84
CA ALA A 404 -4.15 16.20 -11.43
C ALA A 404 -3.98 16.87 -10.06
N THR A 405 -3.03 16.43 -9.22
CA THR A 405 -2.83 16.98 -7.87
C THR A 405 -1.65 17.97 -7.83
N THR A 406 -1.96 19.26 -7.63
CA THR A 406 -0.98 20.34 -7.54
C THR A 406 -0.66 20.78 -6.11
N ALA A 407 -1.53 20.45 -5.14
CA ALA A 407 -1.33 20.71 -3.72
C ALA A 407 -1.96 19.62 -2.85
N ALA A 408 -1.35 19.34 -1.69
CA ALA A 408 -1.82 18.32 -0.75
C ALA A 408 -2.16 18.91 0.64
N ALA A 409 -3.20 18.35 1.26
CA ALA A 409 -3.66 18.71 2.60
C ALA A 409 -3.85 17.46 3.47
N LEU A 410 -3.18 17.45 4.63
CA LEU A 410 -3.21 16.33 5.57
C LEU A 410 -3.79 16.76 6.93
N ASN A 411 -4.89 16.13 7.34
CA ASN A 411 -5.38 16.15 8.72
C ASN A 411 -5.04 14.82 9.41
N LEU A 412 -4.04 14.85 10.30
CA LEU A 412 -3.45 13.65 10.90
C LEU A 412 -3.59 13.66 12.44
N GLU A 413 -4.07 12.54 12.95
CA GLU A 413 -4.11 12.20 14.38
C GLU A 413 -3.01 11.20 14.73
N SER A 414 -2.66 10.31 13.79
CA SER A 414 -1.54 9.38 13.89
C SER A 414 -0.91 9.10 12.52
N VAL A 415 0.39 9.32 12.40
CA VAL A 415 1.18 8.92 11.20
C VAL A 415 1.26 7.39 11.13
N GLY A 416 1.37 6.85 9.92
CA GLY A 416 1.76 5.45 9.68
C GLY A 416 3.26 5.23 9.97
N ASN A 417 3.97 4.57 9.06
CA ASN A 417 5.43 4.41 9.19
C ASN A 417 6.15 5.79 9.12
N PRO A 418 6.84 6.26 10.18
CA PRO A 418 7.43 7.60 10.18
C PRO A 418 8.64 7.75 9.24
N ARG A 419 9.35 6.64 8.94
CA ARG A 419 10.48 6.65 7.99
C ARG A 419 10.01 6.86 6.54
N LYS A 420 8.81 6.36 6.21
CA LYS A 420 8.16 6.59 4.90
C LYS A 420 7.53 8.00 4.80
N PHE A 421 7.09 8.57 5.93
CA PHE A 421 6.49 9.90 6.00
C PHE A 421 7.52 11.03 5.81
N SER A 422 8.67 10.92 6.50
CA SER A 422 9.83 11.79 6.32
C SER A 422 10.99 11.00 5.69
N PRO A 423 10.91 10.64 4.39
CA PRO A 423 11.98 9.89 3.73
C PRO A 423 13.24 10.75 3.67
N PRO A 424 14.45 10.15 3.77
CA PRO A 424 15.70 10.89 3.61
C PRO A 424 15.73 11.62 2.27
N SER A 425 16.36 12.79 2.24
CA SER A 425 16.37 13.69 1.09
C SER A 425 16.94 13.01 -0.16
N ARG A 426 16.07 12.66 -1.11
CA ARG A 426 16.48 12.23 -2.46
C ARG A 426 17.41 13.29 -3.09
N PRO A 427 18.43 12.87 -3.86
CA PRO A 427 19.13 13.75 -4.79
C PRO A 427 18.13 14.49 -5.71
N SER A 428 18.44 15.73 -6.04
CA SER A 428 17.49 16.68 -6.62
C SER A 428 16.99 16.29 -8.01
N TYR A 429 15.72 15.86 -8.08
CA TYR A 429 14.89 15.96 -9.28
C TYR A 429 13.84 17.05 -9.07
N SER A 430 13.63 17.91 -10.06
CA SER A 430 12.97 19.21 -9.90
C SER A 430 11.46 19.17 -10.12
N ALA A 431 10.69 19.04 -9.03
CA ALA A 431 9.24 19.28 -9.01
C ALA A 431 8.82 19.96 -7.67
N PRO A 432 8.46 21.26 -7.66
CA PRO A 432 8.15 21.99 -6.43
C PRO A 432 6.64 22.01 -6.12
N ALA A 433 6.11 20.92 -5.58
CA ALA A 433 4.76 20.90 -4.99
C ALA A 433 4.81 21.34 -3.50
N PRO A 434 4.19 22.48 -3.11
CA PRO A 434 4.09 22.88 -1.71
C PRO A 434 3.01 22.05 -1.00
N TRP A 435 3.31 21.55 0.20
CA TRP A 435 2.35 20.79 1.00
C TRP A 435 1.90 21.58 2.23
N SER A 436 0.75 21.21 2.78
CA SER A 436 0.21 21.82 3.99
C SER A 436 -0.29 20.75 4.96
N GLU A 437 0.14 20.86 6.21
CA GLU A 437 -0.21 19.95 7.30
C GLU A 437 -1.03 20.68 8.34
N THR A 438 -2.03 20.02 8.94
CA THR A 438 -2.64 20.48 10.19
C THR A 438 -2.55 19.37 11.24
N THR A 439 -1.50 19.39 12.06
CA THR A 439 -1.40 18.50 13.24
C THR A 439 -2.24 19.05 14.38
N ALA A 440 -3.51 18.62 14.46
CA ALA A 440 -4.51 19.06 15.44
C ALA A 440 -4.31 18.43 16.84
N ALA A 441 -3.08 18.46 17.36
CA ALA A 441 -2.71 17.82 18.61
C ALA A 441 -3.25 18.55 19.87
N ARG A 442 -4.53 18.32 20.19
CA ARG A 442 -5.14 18.62 21.50
C ARG A 442 -5.94 17.41 22.01
N ARG A 443 -5.26 16.41 22.59
CA ARG A 443 -5.93 15.44 23.46
C ARG A 443 -6.32 16.11 24.78
N THR A 444 -7.60 16.30 25.01
CA THR A 444 -8.16 16.50 26.37
C THR A 444 -8.32 15.13 27.02
N CYS A 445 -7.28 14.64 27.68
CA CYS A 445 -7.36 13.36 28.40
C CYS A 445 -8.31 13.48 29.61
N THR A 446 -9.42 12.75 29.57
CA THR A 446 -10.42 12.68 30.65
C THR A 446 -10.19 11.54 31.65
N ARG A 447 -9.14 10.73 31.46
CA ARG A 447 -8.72 9.64 32.37
C ARG A 447 -7.24 9.80 32.73
N PRO A 448 -6.82 9.63 34.00
CA PRO A 448 -5.41 9.70 34.38
C PRO A 448 -4.61 8.53 33.78
N PRO A 449 -3.31 8.73 33.46
CA PRO A 449 -2.48 7.69 32.85
C PRO A 449 -1.99 6.64 33.86
N THR A 450 -1.95 5.38 33.44
CA THR A 450 -1.20 4.31 34.10
C THR A 450 0.28 4.30 33.61
N PRO A 451 1.24 3.71 34.35
CA PRO A 451 2.66 4.02 34.16
C PRO A 451 3.36 3.39 32.94
N SER A 452 2.66 2.63 32.08
CA SER A 452 3.28 1.72 31.10
C SER A 452 3.27 2.19 29.63
N THR A 453 2.62 3.31 29.29
CA THR A 453 2.60 3.83 27.90
C THR A 453 3.58 5.00 27.72
N PRO A 454 4.62 4.89 26.86
CA PRO A 454 5.49 6.01 26.55
C PRO A 454 4.73 7.13 25.82
N CYS A 455 4.59 8.29 26.44
CA CYS A 455 4.04 9.48 25.77
C CYS A 455 4.87 9.82 24.52
N CYS A 456 4.19 10.00 23.39
CA CYS A 456 4.82 10.08 22.06
C CYS A 456 5.92 11.15 21.98
N ASN A 457 7.19 10.72 21.96
CA ASN A 457 8.33 11.60 21.70
C ASN A 457 8.24 12.16 20.28
N LYS A 458 8.31 13.48 20.14
CA LYS A 458 8.24 14.17 18.84
C LYS A 458 9.57 13.99 18.08
N PRO A 459 9.58 13.42 16.87
CA PRO A 459 10.76 13.51 16.01
C PRO A 459 10.92 14.95 15.48
N ALA A 460 12.12 15.51 15.62
CA ALA A 460 12.42 16.90 15.23
C ALA A 460 12.80 17.06 13.74
N SER A 461 12.30 16.19 12.87
CA SER A 461 12.78 15.98 11.50
C SER A 461 11.79 16.45 10.42
N PHE A 462 11.69 17.77 10.24
CA PHE A 462 10.79 18.45 9.29
C PHE A 462 11.49 19.55 8.46
N THR A 463 12.77 19.38 8.12
CA THR A 463 13.64 20.46 7.60
C THR A 463 14.00 20.37 6.10
N SER A 464 13.44 19.42 5.33
CA SER A 464 13.92 19.10 3.97
C SER A 464 12.91 19.29 2.81
N ARG A 465 11.71 19.82 3.07
CA ARG A 465 10.71 20.17 2.03
C ARG A 465 9.89 21.41 2.44
N THR A 466 9.14 22.01 1.51
CA THR A 466 8.26 23.18 1.77
C THR A 466 6.89 22.75 2.33
N VAL A 467 6.87 22.33 3.60
CA VAL A 467 5.71 21.64 4.33
C VAL A 467 5.27 22.89 5.21
N THR A 468 4.03 23.37 5.03
CA THR A 468 3.44 24.47 5.80
C THR A 468 2.55 23.93 6.91
N ARG A 469 2.97 24.05 8.17
CA ARG A 469 2.16 23.62 9.32
C ARG A 469 1.11 24.67 9.69
N CYS A 470 -0.12 24.47 9.23
CA CYS A 470 -1.30 25.21 9.65
C CYS A 470 -1.74 24.79 11.07
N SER A 471 -2.31 25.73 11.82
CA SER A 471 -2.80 25.50 13.19
C SER A 471 -4.32 25.38 13.28
N THR A 472 -5.04 25.78 12.23
CA THR A 472 -6.50 25.87 12.16
C THR A 472 -6.98 25.81 10.70
N CYS A 473 -8.16 25.24 10.45
CA CYS A 473 -8.74 25.13 9.08
C CYS A 473 -8.80 26.45 8.27
N PRO A 474 -9.01 27.66 8.85
CA PRO A 474 -8.95 28.91 8.10
C PRO A 474 -7.56 29.26 7.53
N SER A 475 -6.47 28.86 8.21
CA SER A 475 -5.09 29.17 7.80
C SER A 475 -4.55 28.30 6.67
N TRP A 476 -5.26 27.23 6.32
CA TRP A 476 -4.96 26.35 5.19
C TRP A 476 -5.29 26.98 3.83
N SER A 477 -6.43 27.68 3.74
CA SER A 477 -6.95 28.24 2.49
C SER A 477 -6.06 29.27 1.74
N PRO A 478 -5.18 30.07 2.36
CA PRO A 478 -4.21 30.87 1.60
C PRO A 478 -3.01 30.03 1.13
N ALA A 479 -2.56 29.05 1.92
CA ALA A 479 -1.42 28.20 1.56
C ALA A 479 -1.73 27.34 0.32
N SER A 480 -2.94 26.75 0.26
CA SER A 480 -3.41 25.95 -0.88
C SER A 480 -3.77 26.77 -2.14
N ARG A 481 -3.48 28.07 -2.17
CA ARG A 481 -3.64 28.96 -3.35
C ARG A 481 -2.34 29.59 -3.83
N CYS A 482 -1.23 29.37 -3.14
CA CYS A 482 0.06 29.88 -3.60
C CYS A 482 0.51 29.13 -4.86
N PRO A 483 0.87 29.82 -5.96
CA PRO A 483 1.48 29.15 -7.11
C PRO A 483 2.85 28.57 -6.72
N PRO A 484 3.36 27.56 -7.46
CA PRO A 484 4.70 27.03 -7.23
C PRO A 484 5.73 28.15 -7.37
N VAL A 485 6.52 28.37 -6.31
CA VAL A 485 7.49 29.45 -6.25
C VAL A 485 8.68 29.08 -7.16
N PRO A 486 9.01 29.87 -8.21
CA PRO A 486 10.21 29.64 -9.00
C PRO A 486 11.45 29.81 -8.10
N GLY A 487 12.49 29.00 -8.33
CA GLY A 487 13.63 28.84 -7.42
C GLY A 487 14.54 30.07 -7.26
N SER A 488 14.06 31.12 -6.59
CA SER A 488 14.83 32.31 -6.24
C SER A 488 15.46 32.17 -4.85
N ALA A 489 16.80 32.27 -4.77
CA ALA A 489 17.57 32.16 -3.53
C ALA A 489 17.46 33.39 -2.58
N SER A 490 16.38 34.18 -2.68
CA SER A 490 16.14 35.40 -1.90
C SER A 490 14.71 35.44 -1.38
N SER A 491 14.54 35.74 -0.08
CA SER A 491 13.26 35.74 0.63
C SER A 491 12.52 37.09 0.60
N THR A 492 12.89 37.97 -0.33
CA THR A 492 12.48 39.39 -0.40
C THR A 492 11.35 39.58 -1.41
N THR A 493 10.14 39.92 -0.98
CA THR A 493 9.02 40.22 -1.90
C THR A 493 8.82 41.74 -2.11
N PRO A 494 9.13 42.31 -3.29
CA PRO A 494 8.78 43.70 -3.60
C PRO A 494 7.26 43.87 -3.75
N ARG A 495 6.70 45.01 -3.31
CA ARG A 495 5.25 45.28 -3.33
C ARG A 495 4.92 46.75 -3.64
N PRO A 496 4.27 47.06 -4.77
CA PRO A 496 3.63 48.35 -5.00
C PRO A 496 2.21 48.36 -4.42
N SER A 497 1.89 49.27 -3.50
CA SER A 497 0.51 49.57 -3.08
C SER A 497 0.41 50.95 -2.41
N ALA A 498 -0.75 51.61 -2.50
CA ALA A 498 -0.90 53.03 -2.18
C ALA A 498 -1.45 53.35 -0.77
N THR A 499 -1.65 52.37 0.12
CA THR A 499 -2.23 52.60 1.46
C THR A 499 -1.45 51.90 2.57
N SER A 500 -1.36 52.54 3.75
CA SER A 500 -0.38 52.17 4.78
C SER A 500 -0.89 51.25 5.90
N SER A 501 -2.20 51.00 6.00
CA SER A 501 -2.84 50.19 7.05
C SER A 501 -2.89 48.69 6.70
N PRO A 502 -3.46 48.24 5.56
CA PRO A 502 -3.43 46.82 5.18
C PRO A 502 -2.00 46.30 5.07
N THR A 503 -1.12 47.09 4.45
CA THR A 503 0.30 46.81 4.25
C THR A 503 1.04 46.49 5.55
N ARG A 504 0.70 47.15 6.68
CA ARG A 504 1.28 46.85 7.99
C ARG A 504 0.84 45.49 8.54
N LEU A 505 -0.45 45.18 8.47
CA LEU A 505 -1.00 43.88 8.89
C LEU A 505 -0.43 42.74 8.05
N THR A 506 -0.38 42.88 6.72
CA THR A 506 0.19 41.85 5.84
C THR A 506 1.70 41.68 6.04
N ALA A 507 2.44 42.76 6.29
CA ALA A 507 3.87 42.66 6.59
C ALA A 507 4.17 42.04 7.97
N GLN A 508 3.28 42.25 8.96
CA GLN A 508 3.35 41.59 10.26
C GLN A 508 3.03 40.09 10.14
N ALA A 509 2.02 39.72 9.35
CA ALA A 509 1.73 38.32 9.03
C ALA A 509 2.92 37.63 8.32
N CYS A 510 3.48 38.24 7.27
CA CYS A 510 4.65 37.68 6.56
C CYS A 510 5.88 37.52 7.46
N ARG A 511 6.14 38.46 8.38
CA ARG A 511 7.21 38.30 9.38
C ARG A 511 6.93 37.18 10.38
N SER A 512 5.67 36.97 10.79
CA SER A 512 5.29 35.83 11.62
C SER A 512 5.39 34.47 10.90
N SER A 513 5.39 34.45 9.56
CA SER A 513 5.67 33.27 8.73
C SER A 513 7.11 33.20 8.21
N GLY A 514 8.06 33.97 8.77
CA GLY A 514 9.49 33.89 8.46
C GLY A 514 9.97 34.60 7.20
N SER A 515 9.10 35.28 6.45
CA SER A 515 9.47 36.13 5.30
C SER A 515 9.95 37.51 5.77
N ARG A 516 10.83 38.17 5.00
CA ARG A 516 11.37 39.51 5.34
C ARG A 516 10.76 40.62 4.48
#